data_AF-A0A845L1M3-F1
#
_entry.id   AF-A0A845L1M3-F1
#
_cell.length_a   1.000
_cell.length_b   1.000
_cell.length_c   1.000
_cell.angle_alpha   90.00
_cell.angle_beta   90.00
_cell.angle_gamma   90.00
#
_symmetry.space_group_name_H-M   'P 1'
#
loop_
_entity.id
_entity.type
_entity.pdbx_description
1 polymer ?
#
loop_
_entity_poly.entity_id
_entity_poly.type
_entity_poly.pdbx_seq_one_letter_code
_entity_poly.pdbx_strand_id
1 'polypeptide(L)'
;MRKHNVEQAKRENKGDDGESEVARALKKGLPDNWVVMNDVVVEPDPEVFAQNDHIVVGPQGLFVIETKAWEGSYLAHKDQWKRREGKNWVKCDSPTQQNWRHAQRVGKWLQDTRLMNIPHPMSEWVRPVVVFTCAKWLKANDCSMPVTQGTGELLAYIRLFEKELLTPTQVEKIVTLLQYPRVAKAFSSKAIVSSDVEAEIAATLDQPVQLAQGRPDPSSSAPKGEVAESSSAETVVSPNVSQPPAQPPTEPNIDLPPHEQSTTRDGKAFVRITAVYDDAKRVYEHYKPKFPNIGPLKRDRYKKDTYYFYLA
;
A
#
# COMPACT_ATOMS: atom_id res chain seq x y z
N MET A 1 -18.97 -3.07 -22.27
CA MET A 1 -18.08 -2.44 -21.26
C MET A 1 -18.77 -2.12 -19.92
N ARG A 2 -20.07 -1.73 -19.86
CA ARG A 2 -20.78 -1.42 -18.58
C ARG A 2 -20.88 -2.54 -17.54
N LYS A 3 -20.96 -3.82 -17.93
CA LYS A 3 -21.12 -4.94 -16.97
C LYS A 3 -19.85 -5.21 -16.14
N HIS A 4 -18.66 -4.94 -16.69
CA HIS A 4 -17.39 -5.24 -16.03
C HIS A 4 -17.09 -4.27 -14.88
N ASN A 5 -17.38 -2.97 -15.06
CA ASN A 5 -17.20 -1.95 -14.01
C ASN A 5 -18.13 -2.13 -12.82
N VAL A 6 -19.37 -2.59 -13.04
CA VAL A 6 -20.33 -2.85 -11.96
C VAL A 6 -19.93 -4.07 -11.14
N GLU A 7 -19.44 -5.12 -11.81
CA GLU A 7 -19.01 -6.34 -11.12
C GLU A 7 -17.71 -6.14 -10.34
N GLN A 8 -16.81 -5.30 -10.85
CA GLN A 8 -15.58 -4.92 -10.14
C GLN A 8 -15.88 -4.03 -8.92
N ALA A 9 -16.71 -2.99 -9.06
CA ALA A 9 -17.13 -2.16 -7.93
C ALA A 9 -17.90 -2.96 -6.86
N LYS A 10 -18.70 -3.95 -7.28
CA LYS A 10 -19.38 -4.87 -6.36
C LYS A 10 -18.42 -5.82 -5.64
N ARG A 11 -17.31 -6.21 -6.26
CA ARG A 11 -16.25 -7.01 -5.62
C ARG A 11 -15.42 -6.17 -4.66
N GLU A 12 -15.12 -4.93 -5.01
CA GLU A 12 -14.43 -3.95 -4.16
C GLU A 12 -15.27 -3.63 -2.92
N ASN A 13 -16.53 -3.23 -3.06
CA ASN A 13 -17.42 -2.97 -1.91
C ASN A 13 -17.61 -4.18 -0.99
N LYS A 14 -17.66 -5.40 -1.54
CA LYS A 14 -17.77 -6.63 -0.73
C LYS A 14 -16.49 -6.92 0.05
N GLY A 15 -15.32 -6.57 -0.49
CA GLY A 15 -14.05 -6.62 0.23
C GLY A 15 -14.08 -5.68 1.43
N ASP A 16 -14.45 -4.42 1.18
CA ASP A 16 -14.55 -3.37 2.20
C ASP A 16 -15.54 -3.72 3.33
N ASP A 17 -16.69 -4.33 3.00
CA ASP A 17 -17.68 -4.80 3.98
C ASP A 17 -17.13 -5.93 4.87
N GLY A 18 -16.41 -6.89 4.27
CA GLY A 18 -15.80 -8.01 5.00
C GLY A 18 -14.68 -7.55 5.93
N GLU A 19 -13.79 -6.68 5.46
CA GLU A 19 -12.71 -6.10 6.26
C GLU A 19 -13.29 -5.28 7.43
N SER A 20 -14.34 -4.50 7.18
CA SER A 20 -15.05 -3.74 8.21
C SER A 20 -15.68 -4.65 9.28
N GLU A 21 -16.26 -5.79 8.88
CA GLU A 21 -16.80 -6.78 9.81
C GLU A 21 -15.71 -7.34 10.74
N VAL A 22 -14.57 -7.74 10.16
CA VAL A 22 -13.43 -8.31 10.87
C VAL A 22 -12.82 -7.26 11.82
N ALA A 23 -12.55 -6.05 11.33
CA ALA A 23 -12.01 -4.95 12.15
C ALA A 23 -12.89 -4.66 13.38
N ARG A 24 -14.22 -4.60 13.19
CA ARG A 24 -15.18 -4.40 14.29
C ARG A 24 -15.18 -5.55 15.27
N ALA A 25 -15.10 -6.79 14.79
CA ALA A 25 -15.07 -7.97 15.65
C ALA A 25 -13.77 -8.04 16.48
N LEU A 26 -12.62 -7.76 15.87
CA LEU A 26 -11.32 -7.68 16.55
C LEU A 26 -11.35 -6.61 17.65
N LYS A 27 -11.78 -5.39 17.32
CA LYS A 27 -11.85 -4.28 18.29
C LYS A 27 -12.78 -4.53 19.47
N LYS A 28 -13.87 -5.28 19.27
CA LYS A 28 -14.82 -5.61 20.35
C LYS A 28 -14.47 -6.89 21.10
N GLY A 29 -13.75 -7.81 20.45
CA GLY A 29 -13.50 -9.15 20.94
C GLY A 29 -12.16 -9.31 21.65
N LEU A 30 -11.18 -8.47 21.34
CA LEU A 30 -9.87 -8.52 21.99
C LEU A 30 -9.83 -7.60 23.22
N PRO A 31 -9.08 -7.98 24.28
CA PRO A 31 -8.91 -7.14 25.46
C PRO A 31 -8.06 -5.90 25.18
N ASP A 32 -8.10 -4.91 26.08
CA ASP A 32 -7.48 -3.59 25.89
C ASP A 32 -5.95 -3.61 25.73
N ASN A 33 -5.28 -4.68 26.15
CA ASN A 33 -3.85 -4.88 25.93
C ASN A 33 -3.52 -5.37 24.50
N TRP A 34 -4.51 -5.44 23.61
CA TRP A 34 -4.33 -5.67 22.18
C TRP A 34 -4.60 -4.40 21.38
N VAL A 35 -3.73 -4.14 20.41
CA VAL A 35 -3.88 -3.05 19.45
C VAL A 35 -4.30 -3.63 18.10
N VAL A 36 -5.39 -3.10 17.54
CA VAL A 36 -5.90 -3.46 16.20
C VAL A 36 -5.53 -2.36 15.22
N MET A 37 -4.77 -2.74 14.18
CA MET A 37 -4.35 -1.85 13.09
C MET A 37 -4.91 -2.38 11.78
N ASN A 38 -5.57 -1.52 11.00
CA ASN A 38 -6.16 -1.89 9.70
C ASN A 38 -5.37 -1.21 8.57
N ASP A 39 -5.39 -1.80 7.38
CA ASP A 39 -4.74 -1.25 6.17
C ASP A 39 -3.25 -0.93 6.35
N VAL A 40 -2.52 -1.83 7.02
CA VAL A 40 -1.12 -1.61 7.34
C VAL A 40 -0.24 -1.91 6.13
N VAL A 41 0.55 -0.93 5.71
CA VAL A 41 1.53 -1.08 4.64
C VAL A 41 2.94 -1.18 5.21
N VAL A 42 3.67 -2.23 4.84
CA VAL A 42 5.10 -2.39 5.15
C VAL A 42 5.94 -2.38 3.87
N GLU A 43 7.14 -1.82 3.96
CA GLU A 43 8.15 -1.77 2.88
C GLU A 43 9.44 -2.45 3.38
N PRO A 44 9.53 -3.80 3.38
CA PRO A 44 10.72 -4.52 3.83
C PRO A 44 11.97 -4.25 3.00
N ASP A 45 11.83 -3.89 1.73
CA ASP A 45 12.91 -3.57 0.79
C ASP A 45 12.43 -2.50 -0.20
N PRO A 46 13.32 -1.71 -0.82
CA PRO A 46 12.92 -0.69 -1.79
C PRO A 46 12.01 -1.26 -2.90
N GLU A 47 10.87 -0.60 -3.13
CA GLU A 47 9.83 -1.02 -4.09
C GLU A 47 9.11 -2.34 -3.77
N VAL A 48 9.40 -2.99 -2.64
CA VAL A 48 8.72 -4.21 -2.18
C VAL A 48 7.74 -3.86 -1.08
N PHE A 49 6.44 -3.93 -1.38
CA PHE A 49 5.37 -3.58 -0.43
C PHE A 49 4.49 -4.78 -0.07
N ALA A 50 3.92 -4.78 1.13
CA ALA A 50 2.74 -5.58 1.47
C ALA A 50 1.71 -4.70 2.17
N GLN A 51 0.47 -4.72 1.66
CA GLN A 51 -0.70 -4.18 2.34
C GLN A 51 -1.36 -5.34 3.10
N ASN A 52 -1.64 -5.13 4.37
CA ASN A 52 -2.22 -6.14 5.27
C ASN A 52 -3.56 -5.60 5.76
N ASP A 53 -4.63 -6.37 5.57
CA ASP A 53 -5.99 -5.95 5.91
C ASP A 53 -6.08 -5.61 7.40
N HIS A 54 -5.59 -6.53 8.26
CA HIS A 54 -5.45 -6.28 9.68
C HIS A 54 -4.15 -6.84 10.24
N ILE A 55 -3.51 -6.05 11.10
CA ILE A 55 -2.47 -6.53 12.02
C ILE A 55 -2.97 -6.26 13.44
N VAL A 56 -3.01 -7.31 14.26
CA VAL A 56 -3.29 -7.17 15.70
C VAL A 56 -2.04 -7.51 16.50
N VAL A 57 -1.73 -6.70 17.49
CA VAL A 57 -0.50 -6.82 18.31
C VAL A 57 -0.90 -6.87 19.77
N GLY A 58 -0.44 -7.87 20.50
CA GLY A 58 -0.66 -8.02 21.94
C GLY A 58 0.51 -8.74 22.62
N PRO A 59 0.44 -9.00 23.93
CA PRO A 59 1.53 -9.64 24.68
C PRO A 59 1.94 -11.00 24.12
N GLN A 60 1.03 -11.73 23.50
CA GLN A 60 1.28 -13.07 22.95
C GLN A 60 1.95 -13.07 21.57
N GLY A 61 2.13 -11.89 20.96
CA GLY A 61 2.67 -11.73 19.61
C GLY A 61 1.79 -10.84 18.74
N LEU A 62 1.94 -10.97 17.43
CA LEU A 62 1.14 -10.30 16.44
C LEU A 62 0.54 -11.28 15.42
N PHE A 63 -0.64 -10.95 14.92
CA PHE A 63 -1.31 -11.71 13.88
C PHE A 63 -1.45 -10.86 12.63
N VAL A 64 -1.11 -11.44 11.49
CA VAL A 64 -1.32 -10.86 10.16
C VAL A 64 -2.55 -11.53 9.57
N ILE A 65 -3.65 -10.78 9.50
CA ILE A 65 -4.98 -11.30 9.16
C ILE A 65 -5.33 -10.86 7.76
N GLU A 66 -5.60 -11.83 6.89
CA GLU A 66 -6.11 -11.61 5.53
C GLU A 66 -7.60 -11.94 5.51
N THR A 67 -8.42 -11.00 5.04
CA THR A 67 -9.86 -11.09 4.99
C THR A 67 -10.34 -11.45 3.58
N LYS A 68 -11.16 -12.50 3.47
CA LYS A 68 -11.74 -12.95 2.20
C LYS A 68 -13.28 -12.96 2.27
N ALA A 69 -13.90 -11.98 1.64
CA ALA A 69 -15.36 -11.90 1.44
C ALA A 69 -15.87 -12.77 0.26
N TRP A 70 -15.26 -13.95 0.08
CA TRP A 70 -15.52 -14.84 -1.04
C TRP A 70 -16.83 -15.63 -0.85
N GLU A 71 -17.75 -15.53 -1.80
CA GLU A 71 -19.01 -16.28 -1.79
C GLU A 71 -18.88 -17.65 -2.45
N GLY A 72 -19.59 -18.65 -1.90
CA GLY A 72 -19.69 -19.99 -2.49
C GLY A 72 -18.92 -21.04 -1.70
N SER A 73 -18.44 -22.06 -2.39
CA SER A 73 -17.79 -23.22 -1.77
C SER A 73 -16.32 -23.31 -2.18
N TYR A 74 -15.45 -23.51 -1.20
CA TYR A 74 -14.00 -23.51 -1.39
C TYR A 74 -13.38 -24.74 -0.72
N LEU A 75 -12.39 -25.33 -1.40
CA LEU A 75 -11.53 -26.35 -0.82
C LEU A 75 -10.07 -25.93 -0.94
N ALA A 76 -9.27 -26.32 0.05
CA ALA A 76 -7.84 -26.16 0.02
C ALA A 76 -7.14 -27.39 0.59
N HIS A 77 -6.02 -27.75 -0.02
CA HIS A 77 -5.08 -28.74 0.51
C HIS A 77 -3.65 -28.28 0.22
N LYS A 78 -2.80 -28.20 1.25
CA LYS A 78 -1.39 -27.74 1.11
C LYS A 78 -1.28 -26.42 0.33
N ASP A 79 -2.11 -25.46 0.73
CA ASP A 79 -2.23 -24.13 0.11
C ASP A 79 -2.61 -24.11 -1.38
N GLN A 80 -3.06 -25.23 -1.96
CA GLN A 80 -3.66 -25.27 -3.29
C GLN A 80 -5.17 -25.08 -3.16
N TRP A 81 -5.67 -23.96 -3.67
CA TRP A 81 -7.06 -23.56 -3.53
C TRP A 81 -7.88 -23.86 -4.78
N LYS A 82 -9.11 -24.33 -4.57
CA LYS A 82 -10.11 -24.49 -5.61
C LYS A 82 -11.44 -23.91 -5.16
N ARG A 83 -12.15 -23.28 -6.09
CA ARG A 83 -13.52 -22.81 -5.94
C ARG A 83 -14.49 -23.72 -6.68
N ARG A 84 -15.72 -23.81 -6.17
CA ARG A 84 -16.78 -24.57 -6.82
C ARG A 84 -17.41 -23.76 -7.96
N GLU A 85 -17.45 -24.35 -9.15
CA GLU A 85 -18.13 -23.82 -10.33
C GLU A 85 -19.09 -24.88 -10.87
N GLY A 86 -20.38 -24.75 -10.53
CA GLY A 86 -21.38 -25.77 -10.81
C GLY A 86 -21.01 -27.11 -10.17
N LYS A 87 -20.70 -28.12 -11.00
CA LYS A 87 -20.26 -29.45 -10.55
C LYS A 87 -18.74 -29.60 -10.43
N ASN A 88 -17.98 -28.61 -10.90
CA ASN A 88 -16.52 -28.70 -11.03
C ASN A 88 -15.80 -27.94 -9.92
N TRP A 89 -14.58 -28.39 -9.61
CA TRP A 89 -13.64 -27.67 -8.75
C TRP A 89 -12.53 -27.08 -9.60
N VAL A 90 -12.46 -25.76 -9.64
CA VAL A 90 -11.51 -25.01 -10.49
C VAL A 90 -10.48 -24.33 -9.62
N LYS A 91 -9.21 -24.37 -10.03
CA LYS A 91 -8.12 -23.70 -9.29
C LYS A 91 -8.39 -22.20 -9.19
N CYS A 92 -8.10 -21.63 -8.04
CA CYS A 92 -8.12 -20.19 -7.81
C CYS A 92 -6.87 -19.74 -7.06
N ASP A 93 -6.76 -18.43 -6.83
CA ASP A 93 -5.67 -17.86 -6.05
C ASP A 93 -5.66 -18.42 -4.63
N SER A 94 -4.46 -18.47 -4.05
CA SER A 94 -4.24 -19.01 -2.72
C SER A 94 -4.13 -17.88 -1.70
N PRO A 95 -5.17 -17.61 -0.89
CA PRO A 95 -5.12 -16.62 0.18
C PRO A 95 -4.07 -16.97 1.24
N THR A 96 -3.81 -18.26 1.47
CA THR A 96 -2.79 -18.69 2.42
C THR A 96 -1.38 -18.43 1.90
N GLN A 97 -1.08 -18.69 0.61
CA GLN A 97 0.22 -18.28 0.06
C GLN A 97 0.39 -16.76 0.02
N GLN A 98 -0.68 -16.02 -0.26
CA GLN A 98 -0.65 -14.55 -0.22
C GLN A 98 -0.29 -14.07 1.19
N ASN A 99 -1.04 -14.50 2.20
CA ASN A 99 -0.84 -14.02 3.56
C ASN A 99 0.47 -14.54 4.17
N TRP A 100 0.97 -15.69 3.73
CA TRP A 100 2.29 -16.19 4.15
C TRP A 100 3.38 -15.18 3.74
N ARG A 101 3.35 -14.71 2.48
CA ARG A 101 4.29 -13.69 1.99
C ARG A 101 4.15 -12.39 2.76
N HIS A 102 2.92 -11.98 3.09
CA HIS A 102 2.65 -10.78 3.88
C HIS A 102 3.26 -10.88 5.28
N ALA A 103 3.01 -11.98 6.00
CA ALA A 103 3.60 -12.21 7.32
C ALA A 103 5.14 -12.28 7.31
N GLN A 104 5.75 -12.91 6.30
CA GLN A 104 7.20 -12.89 6.15
C GLN A 104 7.73 -11.46 5.95
N ARG A 105 7.03 -10.63 5.17
CA ARG A 105 7.42 -9.23 4.93
C ARG A 105 7.27 -8.37 6.17
N VAL A 106 6.17 -8.50 6.92
CA VAL A 106 5.96 -7.81 8.21
C VAL A 106 7.07 -8.20 9.18
N GLY A 107 7.34 -9.50 9.32
CA GLY A 107 8.37 -10.01 10.21
C GLY A 107 9.78 -9.53 9.85
N LYS A 108 10.18 -9.64 8.58
CA LYS A 108 11.45 -9.10 8.07
C LYS A 108 11.56 -7.61 8.36
N TRP A 109 10.53 -6.84 8.02
CA TRP A 109 10.52 -5.40 8.20
C TRP A 109 10.72 -4.98 9.66
N LEU A 110 10.08 -5.67 10.60
CA LEU A 110 10.28 -5.43 12.04
C LEU A 110 11.69 -5.84 12.50
N GLN A 111 12.21 -6.97 12.05
CA GLN A 111 13.56 -7.45 12.41
C GLN A 111 14.66 -6.51 11.90
N ASP A 112 14.51 -5.98 10.68
CA ASP A 112 15.50 -5.10 10.06
C ASP A 112 15.67 -3.77 10.80
N THR A 113 14.70 -3.36 11.63
CA THR A 113 14.84 -2.18 12.49
C THR A 113 15.88 -2.36 13.59
N ARG A 114 16.15 -3.60 14.02
CA ARG A 114 17.04 -3.96 15.15
C ARG A 114 16.70 -3.27 16.48
N LEU A 115 15.49 -2.71 16.61
CA LEU A 115 15.04 -1.96 17.80
C LEU A 115 14.51 -2.84 18.93
N MET A 116 14.32 -4.12 18.64
CA MET A 116 13.70 -5.09 19.52
C MET A 116 14.50 -6.38 19.54
N ASN A 117 14.85 -6.82 20.73
CA ASN A 117 15.38 -8.17 20.96
C ASN A 117 14.25 -9.05 21.47
N ILE A 118 13.66 -9.88 20.61
CA ILE A 118 12.64 -10.86 20.99
C ILE A 118 13.33 -12.24 20.98
N PRO A 119 13.54 -12.88 22.14
CA PRO A 119 14.30 -14.14 22.25
C PRO A 119 13.47 -15.36 21.81
N HIS A 120 12.69 -15.20 20.75
CA HIS A 120 11.81 -16.22 20.17
C HIS A 120 11.91 -16.18 18.64
N PRO A 121 11.90 -17.34 17.96
CA PRO A 121 11.77 -17.40 16.52
C PRO A 121 10.59 -16.56 16.03
N MET A 122 10.76 -15.88 14.90
CA MET A 122 9.72 -15.03 14.29
C MET A 122 8.39 -15.75 14.12
N SER A 123 8.43 -17.04 13.74
CA SER A 123 7.24 -17.88 13.55
C SER A 123 6.45 -18.13 14.84
N GLU A 124 7.01 -17.86 16.02
CA GLU A 124 6.29 -17.97 17.29
C GLU A 124 5.50 -16.70 17.64
N TRP A 125 5.91 -15.53 17.14
CA TRP A 125 5.27 -14.26 17.51
C TRP A 125 4.72 -13.47 16.31
N VAL A 126 4.94 -13.93 15.08
CA VAL A 126 4.30 -13.41 13.85
C VAL A 126 3.45 -14.54 13.25
N ARG A 127 2.13 -14.45 13.41
CA ARG A 127 1.20 -15.53 13.06
C ARG A 127 0.26 -15.12 11.93
N PRO A 128 0.40 -15.67 10.71
CA PRO A 128 -0.58 -15.44 9.67
C PRO A 128 -1.88 -16.21 9.95
N VAL A 129 -3.02 -15.63 9.58
CA VAL A 129 -4.33 -16.29 9.58
C VAL A 129 -5.19 -15.74 8.45
N VAL A 130 -5.96 -16.61 7.79
CA VAL A 130 -6.95 -16.20 6.79
C VAL A 130 -8.34 -16.34 7.40
N VAL A 131 -9.20 -15.33 7.21
CA VAL A 131 -10.61 -15.36 7.62
C VAL A 131 -11.52 -15.21 6.41
N PHE A 132 -12.49 -16.12 6.29
CA PHE A 132 -13.56 -16.05 5.28
C PHE A 132 -14.85 -15.55 5.92
N THR A 133 -15.42 -14.46 5.41
CA THR A 133 -16.63 -13.85 5.97
C THR A 133 -17.92 -14.27 5.23
N CYS A 134 -17.83 -14.62 3.94
CA CYS A 134 -19.02 -14.91 3.11
C CYS A 134 -19.04 -16.32 2.50
N ALA A 135 -18.09 -17.19 2.85
CA ALA A 135 -18.07 -18.55 2.32
C ALA A 135 -19.28 -19.34 2.83
N LYS A 136 -19.99 -20.02 1.91
CA LYS A 136 -21.11 -20.91 2.24
C LYS A 136 -20.63 -22.27 2.75
N TRP A 137 -19.49 -22.71 2.24
CA TRP A 137 -18.83 -23.95 2.67
C TRP A 137 -17.33 -23.82 2.45
N LEU A 138 -16.55 -24.15 3.47
CA LEU A 138 -15.10 -24.08 3.43
C LEU A 138 -14.52 -25.38 3.99
N LYS A 139 -13.56 -25.95 3.26
CA LYS A 139 -12.73 -27.05 3.77
C LYS A 139 -11.27 -26.79 3.43
N ALA A 140 -10.53 -26.29 4.40
CA ALA A 140 -9.11 -26.04 4.29
C ALA A 140 -8.33 -27.04 5.16
N ASN A 141 -7.62 -27.96 4.52
CA ASN A 141 -6.86 -29.01 5.19
C ASN A 141 -5.35 -28.81 4.93
N ASP A 142 -4.51 -29.07 5.92
CA ASP A 142 -3.04 -29.03 5.81
C ASP A 142 -2.51 -27.76 5.12
N CYS A 143 -3.15 -26.61 5.36
CA CYS A 143 -2.65 -25.33 4.89
C CYS A 143 -1.52 -24.85 5.79
N SER A 144 -0.64 -23.98 5.28
CA SER A 144 0.51 -23.45 6.03
C SER A 144 0.13 -22.55 7.20
N MET A 145 -1.15 -22.22 7.34
CA MET A 145 -1.69 -21.41 8.41
C MET A 145 -3.16 -21.77 8.68
N PRO A 146 -3.70 -21.34 9.83
CA PRO A 146 -5.11 -21.47 10.12
C PRO A 146 -5.97 -20.68 9.14
N VAL A 147 -7.08 -21.30 8.77
CA VAL A 147 -8.13 -20.73 7.95
C VAL A 147 -9.42 -20.82 8.76
N THR A 148 -10.04 -19.68 8.99
CA THR A 148 -11.25 -19.56 9.83
C THR A 148 -12.44 -19.16 8.97
N GLN A 149 -13.62 -19.66 9.32
CA GLN A 149 -14.89 -19.24 8.71
C GLN A 149 -15.66 -18.36 9.71
N GLY A 150 -15.62 -17.05 9.47
CA GLY A 150 -16.26 -16.03 10.29
C GLY A 150 -15.41 -15.54 11.47
N THR A 151 -15.82 -14.39 12.03
CA THR A 151 -15.05 -13.69 13.06
C THR A 151 -15.00 -14.42 14.41
N GLY A 152 -15.98 -15.30 14.68
CA GLY A 152 -16.02 -16.08 15.92
C GLY A 152 -14.86 -17.08 16.00
N GLU A 153 -14.63 -17.85 14.93
CA GLU A 153 -13.50 -18.78 14.83
C GLU A 153 -12.15 -18.04 14.84
N LEU A 154 -12.07 -16.88 14.17
CA LEU A 154 -10.88 -16.02 14.22
C LEU A 154 -10.54 -15.60 15.65
N LEU A 155 -11.52 -15.07 16.40
CA LEU A 155 -11.30 -14.66 17.79
C LEU A 155 -10.96 -15.85 18.69
N ALA A 156 -11.61 -17.00 18.48
CA ALA A 156 -11.29 -18.22 19.22
C ALA A 156 -9.84 -18.65 18.96
N TYR A 157 -9.39 -18.61 17.70
CA TYR A 157 -8.01 -18.93 17.32
C TYR A 157 -6.98 -17.99 17.98
N ILE A 158 -7.20 -16.67 17.92
CA ILE A 158 -6.29 -15.69 18.54
C ILE A 158 -6.16 -15.92 20.05
N ARG A 159 -7.25 -16.30 20.72
CA ARG A 159 -7.29 -16.57 22.16
C ARG A 159 -6.69 -17.91 22.58
N LEU A 160 -6.32 -18.79 21.64
CA LEU A 160 -5.63 -20.05 21.98
C LEU A 160 -4.22 -19.82 22.53
N PHE A 161 -3.64 -18.65 22.28
CA PHE A 161 -2.30 -18.32 22.71
C PHE A 161 -2.38 -17.63 24.07
N GLU A 162 -1.84 -18.29 25.10
CA GLU A 162 -1.81 -17.78 26.47
C GLU A 162 -0.42 -17.24 26.85
N LYS A 163 0.64 -17.83 26.29
CA LYS A 163 2.03 -17.47 26.57
C LYS A 163 2.35 -16.08 26.03
N GLU A 164 2.70 -15.16 26.92
CA GLU A 164 3.23 -13.85 26.54
C GLU A 164 4.66 -13.98 26.00
N LEU A 165 4.88 -13.44 24.80
CA LEU A 165 6.15 -13.45 24.07
C LEU A 165 6.73 -12.04 23.90
N LEU A 166 5.89 -11.01 24.08
CA LEU A 166 6.21 -9.61 23.93
C LEU A 166 5.96 -8.87 25.24
N THR A 167 6.92 -8.05 25.66
CA THR A 167 6.72 -7.10 26.77
C THR A 167 5.83 -5.94 26.31
N PRO A 168 5.18 -5.20 27.25
CA PRO A 168 4.41 -4.01 26.90
C PRO A 168 5.20 -3.00 26.05
N THR A 169 6.47 -2.75 26.40
CA THR A 169 7.36 -1.87 25.63
C THR A 169 7.63 -2.39 24.22
N GLN A 170 7.73 -3.71 24.02
CA GLN A 170 7.88 -4.29 22.68
C GLN A 170 6.60 -4.12 21.86
N VAL A 171 5.42 -4.33 22.47
CA VAL A 171 4.13 -4.07 21.81
C VAL A 171 4.03 -2.61 21.34
N GLU A 172 4.32 -1.65 22.22
CA GLU A 172 4.32 -0.22 21.90
C GLU A 172 5.29 0.13 20.76
N LYS A 173 6.51 -0.45 20.77
CA LYS A 173 7.48 -0.27 19.69
C LYS A 173 6.99 -0.84 18.37
N ILE A 174 6.44 -2.05 18.34
CA ILE A 174 5.86 -2.66 17.13
C ILE A 174 4.75 -1.78 16.57
N VAL A 175 3.82 -1.35 17.42
CA VAL A 175 2.68 -0.50 17.03
C VAL A 175 3.18 0.83 16.47
N THR A 176 4.15 1.47 17.13
CA THR A 176 4.75 2.73 16.67
C THR A 176 5.41 2.57 15.31
N LEU A 177 6.18 1.50 15.10
CA LEU A 177 6.82 1.22 13.81
C LEU A 177 5.79 1.03 12.71
N LEU A 178 4.76 0.20 12.94
CA LEU A 178 3.67 -0.05 11.98
C LEU A 178 2.86 1.22 11.68
N GLN A 179 2.66 2.10 12.66
CA GLN A 179 1.91 3.35 12.50
C GLN A 179 2.72 4.41 11.75
N TYR A 180 4.05 4.42 11.93
CA TYR A 180 4.95 5.39 11.32
C TYR A 180 6.05 4.70 10.49
N PRO A 181 5.75 4.17 9.28
CA PRO A 181 6.72 3.42 8.48
C PRO A 181 8.02 4.16 8.14
N ARG A 182 8.01 5.49 8.16
CA ARG A 182 9.22 6.32 7.98
C ARG A 182 10.23 6.14 9.10
N VAL A 183 9.76 5.95 10.34
CA VAL A 183 10.58 5.65 11.50
C VAL A 183 11.32 4.34 11.25
N ALA A 184 10.59 3.28 10.88
CA ALA A 184 11.19 1.99 10.56
C ALA A 184 12.27 2.09 9.47
N LYS A 185 12.02 2.88 8.42
CA LYS A 185 12.99 3.12 7.33
C LYS A 185 14.27 3.81 7.80
N ALA A 186 14.17 4.78 8.69
CA ALA A 186 15.34 5.47 9.25
C ALA A 186 16.26 4.48 9.98
N PHE A 187 15.70 3.56 10.77
CA PHE A 187 16.46 2.55 11.51
C PHE A 187 16.96 1.39 10.67
N SER A 188 16.24 0.97 9.64
CA SER A 188 16.71 -0.06 8.70
C SER A 188 17.93 0.41 7.89
N SER A 189 18.06 1.73 7.66
CA SER A 189 19.14 2.32 6.88
C SER A 189 20.40 2.70 7.67
N LYS A 190 20.34 2.76 9.01
CA LYS A 190 21.44 3.21 9.86
C LYS A 190 21.88 2.09 10.81
N ALA A 191 23.19 1.95 11.01
CA ALA A 191 23.74 1.13 12.09
C ALA A 191 23.56 1.85 13.44
N ILE A 192 22.35 1.82 14.02
CA ILE A 192 22.06 2.54 15.27
C ILE A 192 22.27 1.62 16.48
N VAL A 193 22.92 2.18 17.51
CA VAL A 193 23.09 1.59 18.84
C VAL A 193 21.84 1.91 19.68
N SER A 194 21.38 0.94 20.48
CA SER A 194 20.08 0.91 21.19
C SER A 194 19.69 2.13 22.05
N SER A 195 20.56 3.10 22.32
CA SER A 195 20.30 4.21 23.25
C SER A 195 19.49 5.38 22.67
N ASP A 196 19.38 5.50 21.35
CA ASP A 196 18.92 6.75 20.71
C ASP A 196 17.49 6.65 20.14
N VAL A 197 16.77 5.56 20.42
CA VAL A 197 15.52 5.20 19.74
C VAL A 197 14.39 6.20 20.03
N GLU A 198 14.21 6.61 21.29
CA GLU A 198 13.16 7.57 21.66
C GLU A 198 13.43 8.96 21.10
N ALA A 199 14.70 9.40 21.13
CA ALA A 199 15.11 10.68 20.56
C ALA A 199 14.96 10.69 19.03
N GLU A 200 15.27 9.59 18.34
CA GLU A 200 15.15 9.48 16.89
C GLU A 200 13.67 9.27 16.46
N ILE A 201 12.85 8.57 17.26
CA ILE A 201 11.39 8.53 17.08
C ILE A 201 10.83 9.94 17.22
N ALA A 202 11.16 10.65 18.30
CA ALA A 202 10.72 12.02 18.52
C ALA A 202 11.20 12.95 17.39
N ALA A 203 12.48 12.89 17.01
CA ALA A 203 13.03 13.68 15.92
C ALA A 203 12.38 13.36 14.56
N THR A 204 12.08 12.09 14.28
CA THR A 204 11.41 11.67 13.03
C THR A 204 9.95 12.11 13.00
N LEU A 205 9.28 12.14 14.15
CA LEU A 205 7.90 12.61 14.30
C LEU A 205 7.79 14.14 14.29
N ASP A 206 8.82 14.86 14.78
CA ASP A 206 8.88 16.34 14.82
C ASP A 206 9.38 16.98 13.51
N GLN A 207 9.97 16.21 12.59
CA GLN A 207 10.33 16.77 11.28
C GLN A 207 9.06 17.09 10.47
N PRO A 208 8.85 18.35 10.03
CA PRO A 208 7.77 18.66 9.11
C PRO A 208 7.94 17.81 7.85
N VAL A 209 6.81 17.32 7.31
CA VAL A 209 6.80 16.55 6.06
C VAL A 209 7.48 17.40 4.98
N GLN A 210 8.76 17.17 4.72
CA GLN A 210 9.42 17.70 3.55
C GLN A 210 8.77 17.00 2.36
N LEU A 211 7.85 17.73 1.71
CA LEU A 211 7.53 17.53 0.31
C LEU A 211 8.87 17.39 -0.39
N ALA A 212 9.15 16.20 -0.92
CA ALA A 212 10.27 16.01 -1.82
C ALA A 212 10.06 16.98 -2.99
N GLN A 213 10.66 18.17 -2.89
CA GLN A 213 10.82 19.06 -4.01
C GLN A 213 11.61 18.30 -5.05
N GLY A 214 11.11 18.38 -6.29
CA GLY A 214 11.69 17.70 -7.43
C GLY A 214 13.20 17.95 -7.50
N ARG A 215 13.89 16.96 -8.06
CA ARG A 215 15.28 17.11 -8.51
C ARG A 215 15.44 18.47 -9.18
N PRO A 216 16.49 19.26 -8.87
CA PRO A 216 16.78 20.43 -9.65
C PRO A 216 17.16 20.01 -11.08
N ASP A 217 16.43 20.55 -12.05
CA ASP A 217 16.87 20.58 -13.45
C ASP A 217 18.22 21.30 -13.54
N PRO A 218 19.23 20.73 -14.21
CA PRO A 218 20.48 21.42 -14.48
C PRO A 218 20.29 22.37 -15.67
N SER A 219 19.81 23.59 -15.41
CA SER A 219 20.05 24.70 -16.34
C SER A 219 20.23 26.02 -15.57
N SER A 220 21.47 26.29 -15.16
CA SER A 220 21.87 27.64 -14.74
C SER A 220 22.45 28.40 -15.95
N SER A 221 21.85 29.53 -16.27
CA SER A 221 22.55 30.71 -16.80
C SER A 221 22.38 31.80 -15.74
N ALA A 222 23.30 32.69 -15.38
CA ALA A 222 24.62 33.18 -15.80
C ALA A 222 25.28 33.83 -14.52
N PRO A 223 26.32 34.71 -14.49
CA PRO A 223 27.10 35.35 -15.57
C PRO A 223 28.63 35.59 -15.36
N LYS A 224 29.29 35.97 -16.48
CA LYS A 224 30.40 36.94 -16.74
C LYS A 224 31.87 36.70 -16.27
N GLY A 225 32.75 36.92 -17.25
CA GLY A 225 34.20 37.26 -17.18
C GLY A 225 35.09 36.14 -17.72
N GLU A 226 36.08 36.30 -18.62
CA GLU A 226 36.68 37.42 -19.35
C GLU A 226 37.69 36.81 -20.38
N VAL A 227 37.92 37.52 -21.50
CA VAL A 227 39.13 37.53 -22.40
C VAL A 227 39.45 36.41 -23.43
N ALA A 228 39.62 36.91 -24.67
CA ALA A 228 40.53 36.58 -25.80
C ALA A 228 40.21 35.50 -26.88
N GLU A 229 40.12 36.01 -28.13
CA GLU A 229 40.77 35.59 -29.41
C GLU A 229 40.78 34.10 -29.82
N SER A 230 40.62 33.65 -31.06
CA SER A 230 40.50 34.16 -32.44
C SER A 230 39.99 32.96 -33.30
N SER A 231 39.15 33.13 -34.33
CA SER A 231 39.49 33.04 -35.76
C SER A 231 38.72 31.92 -36.50
N SER A 232 38.20 32.25 -37.69
CA SER A 232 37.87 31.40 -38.88
C SER A 232 36.76 30.32 -38.75
N ALA A 233 35.56 30.46 -39.33
CA ALA A 233 35.14 30.41 -40.75
C ALA A 233 35.12 28.98 -41.37
N GLU A 234 33.93 28.38 -41.58
CA GLU A 234 33.37 28.05 -42.91
C GLU A 234 32.05 27.22 -42.85
N THR A 235 31.17 27.62 -43.76
CA THR A 235 29.92 27.09 -44.36
C THR A 235 30.07 25.60 -44.80
N VAL A 236 29.07 24.69 -44.94
CA VAL A 236 27.88 24.65 -45.81
C VAL A 236 27.06 23.34 -45.54
N VAL A 237 25.77 23.36 -45.87
CA VAL A 237 24.89 22.27 -46.40
C VAL A 237 23.83 21.66 -45.43
N SER A 238 22.57 22.05 -45.64
CA SER A 238 21.36 21.26 -45.34
C SER A 238 21.07 20.30 -46.51
N PRO A 239 20.32 19.17 -46.34
CA PRO A 239 18.86 19.29 -46.39
C PRO A 239 18.04 18.29 -45.53
N ASN A 240 16.79 18.71 -45.34
CA ASN A 240 15.53 17.96 -45.26
C ASN A 240 15.02 17.30 -43.95
N VAL A 241 14.08 18.04 -43.34
CA VAL A 241 12.65 17.70 -43.10
C VAL A 241 12.32 16.51 -42.19
N SER A 242 11.81 16.85 -41.01
CA SER A 242 10.51 16.39 -40.50
C SER A 242 9.95 17.43 -39.53
N GLN A 243 8.81 18.04 -39.85
CA GLN A 243 8.08 18.92 -38.92
C GLN A 243 7.46 18.06 -37.79
N PRO A 244 7.52 18.51 -36.52
CA PRO A 244 6.69 17.91 -35.48
C PRO A 244 5.22 18.34 -35.65
N PRO A 245 4.25 17.50 -35.26
CA PRO A 245 2.83 17.75 -35.48
C PRO A 245 2.33 18.97 -34.68
N ALA A 246 1.32 19.63 -35.24
CA ALA A 246 0.70 20.84 -34.71
C ALA A 246 0.23 20.70 -33.25
N GLN A 247 0.50 21.73 -32.44
CA GLN A 247 -0.05 21.83 -31.08
C GLN A 247 -1.57 22.07 -31.13
N PRO A 248 -2.36 21.40 -30.26
CA PRO A 248 -3.80 21.65 -30.15
C PRO A 248 -4.07 23.03 -29.52
N PRO A 249 -5.25 23.63 -29.76
CA PRO A 249 -5.56 25.01 -29.43
C PRO A 249 -5.54 25.29 -27.92
N THR A 250 -4.99 26.44 -27.56
CA THR A 250 -4.93 26.98 -26.20
C THR A 250 -6.34 27.23 -25.65
N GLU A 251 -6.73 26.47 -24.64
CA GLU A 251 -7.98 26.64 -23.92
C GLU A 251 -7.96 27.86 -22.98
N PRO A 252 -9.14 28.44 -22.65
CA PRO A 252 -9.25 29.62 -21.79
C PRO A 252 -8.70 29.37 -20.38
N ASN A 253 -8.14 30.42 -19.78
CA ASN A 253 -7.48 30.42 -18.47
C ASN A 253 -8.50 30.14 -17.34
N ILE A 254 -8.78 28.86 -17.10
CA ILE A 254 -9.52 28.40 -15.93
C ILE A 254 -8.48 28.17 -14.84
N ASP A 255 -8.58 28.91 -13.73
CA ASP A 255 -7.75 28.75 -12.54
C ASP A 255 -8.04 27.39 -11.88
N LEU A 256 -7.44 26.35 -12.46
CA LEU A 256 -7.55 24.98 -11.98
C LEU A 256 -6.51 24.76 -10.88
N PRO A 257 -6.89 24.07 -9.80
CA PRO A 257 -5.95 23.61 -8.79
C PRO A 257 -4.73 22.90 -9.43
N PRO A 258 -3.51 23.06 -8.87
CA PRO A 258 -2.30 22.44 -9.42
C PRO A 258 -2.46 20.93 -9.59
N HIS A 259 -2.20 20.45 -10.80
CA HIS A 259 -2.30 19.04 -11.14
C HIS A 259 -1.24 18.64 -12.17
N GLU A 260 -0.80 17.39 -12.10
CA GLU A 260 0.25 16.83 -12.95
C GLU A 260 -0.33 15.73 -13.83
N GLN A 261 -0.08 15.79 -15.14
CA GLN A 261 -0.30 14.66 -16.04
C GLN A 261 0.96 13.79 -16.09
N SER A 262 0.78 12.47 -16.00
CA SER A 262 1.87 11.51 -16.04
C SER A 262 1.42 10.19 -16.65
N THR A 263 2.33 9.24 -16.81
CA THR A 263 2.07 7.92 -17.37
C THR A 263 2.56 6.83 -16.41
N THR A 264 1.78 5.77 -16.23
CA THR A 264 2.23 4.59 -15.48
C THR A 264 3.34 3.84 -16.21
N ARG A 265 4.01 2.90 -15.54
CA ARG A 265 5.00 2.00 -16.17
C ARG A 265 4.41 1.21 -17.36
N ASP A 266 3.10 0.96 -17.36
CA ASP A 266 2.38 0.30 -18.46
C ASP A 266 1.85 1.27 -19.53
N GLY A 267 2.27 2.54 -19.50
CA GLY A 267 1.92 3.56 -20.49
C GLY A 267 0.54 4.19 -20.33
N LYS A 268 -0.20 3.93 -19.23
CA LYS A 268 -1.51 4.54 -19.01
C LYS A 268 -1.37 5.97 -18.50
N ALA A 269 -1.93 6.93 -19.22
CA ALA A 269 -1.97 8.32 -18.81
C ALA A 269 -2.87 8.53 -17.60
N PHE A 270 -2.46 9.37 -16.66
CA PHE A 270 -3.25 9.75 -15.48
C PHE A 270 -2.97 11.20 -15.07
N VAL A 271 -3.94 11.80 -14.40
CA VAL A 271 -3.81 13.09 -13.72
C VAL A 271 -3.68 12.82 -12.23
N ARG A 272 -2.74 13.50 -11.57
CA ARG A 272 -2.59 13.55 -10.12
C ARG A 272 -2.83 14.97 -9.62
N ILE A 273 -3.57 15.10 -8.53
CA ILE A 273 -3.95 16.37 -7.91
C ILE A 273 -3.60 16.30 -6.43
N THR A 274 -2.79 17.24 -5.92
CA THR A 274 -2.51 17.36 -4.48
C THR A 274 -3.27 18.57 -3.94
N ALA A 275 -4.48 18.33 -3.42
CA ALA A 275 -5.39 19.36 -2.94
C ALA A 275 -6.47 18.73 -2.04
N VAL A 276 -7.32 19.56 -1.44
CA VAL A 276 -8.54 19.07 -0.75
C VAL A 276 -9.50 18.43 -1.75
N TYR A 277 -10.40 17.57 -1.27
CA TYR A 277 -11.28 16.76 -2.14
C TYR A 277 -12.09 17.60 -3.14
N ASP A 278 -12.63 18.73 -2.73
CA ASP A 278 -13.46 19.59 -3.60
C ASP A 278 -12.65 20.20 -4.75
N ASP A 279 -11.38 20.49 -4.54
CA ASP A 279 -10.45 20.98 -5.56
C ASP A 279 -10.08 19.88 -6.54
N ALA A 280 -9.78 18.68 -6.02
CA ALA A 280 -9.55 17.50 -6.86
C ALA A 280 -10.78 17.16 -7.71
N LYS A 281 -11.99 17.33 -7.16
CA LYS A 281 -13.26 17.13 -7.88
C LYS A 281 -13.47 18.18 -8.96
N ARG A 282 -13.11 19.45 -8.72
CA ARG A 282 -13.17 20.52 -9.74
C ARG A 282 -12.25 20.20 -10.93
N VAL A 283 -11.03 19.75 -10.66
CA VAL A 283 -10.10 19.30 -11.73
C VAL A 283 -10.70 18.09 -12.47
N TYR A 284 -11.23 17.10 -11.75
CA TYR A 284 -11.85 15.93 -12.38
C TYR A 284 -13.01 16.28 -13.32
N GLU A 285 -13.96 17.11 -12.88
CA GLU A 285 -15.12 17.51 -13.69
C GLU A 285 -14.72 18.38 -14.90
N HIS A 286 -13.59 19.09 -14.83
CA HIS A 286 -13.02 19.80 -15.99
C HIS A 286 -12.48 18.83 -17.06
N TYR A 287 -11.87 17.71 -16.66
CA TYR A 287 -11.32 16.71 -17.60
C TYR A 287 -12.38 15.75 -18.16
N LYS A 288 -13.43 15.47 -17.38
CA LYS A 288 -14.50 14.53 -17.73
C LYS A 288 -15.16 14.73 -19.11
N PRO A 289 -15.50 15.95 -19.59
CA PRO A 289 -16.06 16.11 -20.94
C PRO A 289 -15.05 15.86 -22.06
N LYS A 290 -13.73 15.91 -21.77
CA LYS A 290 -12.66 15.73 -22.75
C LYS A 290 -12.23 14.27 -22.93
N PHE A 291 -12.50 13.43 -21.92
CA PHE A 291 -12.07 12.02 -21.88
C PHE A 291 -13.28 11.12 -21.61
N PRO A 292 -13.92 10.57 -22.66
CA PRO A 292 -15.16 9.80 -22.55
C PRO A 292 -15.06 8.54 -21.67
N ASN A 293 -13.86 7.98 -21.45
CA ASN A 293 -13.64 6.81 -20.60
C ASN A 293 -12.77 7.11 -19.37
N ILE A 294 -12.72 8.37 -18.94
CA ILE A 294 -11.95 8.80 -17.75
C ILE A 294 -12.20 7.87 -16.55
N GLY A 295 -11.12 7.43 -15.91
CA GLY A 295 -11.19 6.62 -14.69
C GLY A 295 -11.85 7.39 -13.54
N PRO A 296 -12.37 6.70 -12.51
CA PRO A 296 -12.92 7.40 -11.35
C PRO A 296 -11.83 8.19 -10.61
N LEU A 297 -12.21 9.30 -9.98
CA LEU A 297 -11.34 10.04 -9.06
C LEU A 297 -11.08 9.17 -7.81
N LYS A 298 -9.83 8.76 -7.63
CA LYS A 298 -9.37 7.92 -6.51
C LYS A 298 -8.47 8.72 -5.60
N ARG A 299 -8.49 8.41 -4.30
CA ARG A 299 -7.50 8.92 -3.35
C ARG A 299 -6.19 8.15 -3.53
N ASP A 300 -5.07 8.86 -3.57
CA ASP A 300 -3.74 8.27 -3.51
C ASP A 300 -3.54 7.67 -2.11
N ARG A 301 -3.20 6.38 -2.08
CA ARG A 301 -3.09 5.62 -0.82
C ARG A 301 -1.80 5.91 -0.06
N TYR A 302 -0.82 6.53 -0.71
CA TYR A 302 0.51 6.77 -0.16
C TYR A 302 0.78 8.25 0.11
N LYS A 303 0.09 9.16 -0.58
CA LYS A 303 0.22 10.61 -0.40
C LYS A 303 -1.04 11.22 0.19
N LYS A 304 -0.90 11.88 1.34
CA LYS A 304 -1.99 12.60 2.01
C LYS A 304 -2.49 13.72 1.10
N ASP A 305 -3.82 13.89 1.06
CA ASP A 305 -4.52 14.92 0.28
C ASP A 305 -4.12 14.91 -1.21
N THR A 306 -3.82 13.71 -1.72
CA THR A 306 -3.55 13.49 -3.13
C THR A 306 -4.64 12.59 -3.72
N TYR A 307 -5.07 12.93 -4.93
CA TYR A 307 -6.06 12.21 -5.70
C TYR A 307 -5.52 11.98 -7.11
N TYR A 308 -6.08 11.01 -7.81
CA TYR A 308 -5.72 10.72 -9.19
C TYR A 308 -6.86 10.09 -9.97
N PHE A 309 -6.80 10.21 -11.29
CA PHE A 309 -7.68 9.51 -12.22
C PHE A 309 -6.96 9.22 -13.53
N TYR A 310 -7.33 8.14 -14.22
CA TYR A 310 -6.73 7.77 -15.50
C TYR A 310 -7.41 8.50 -16.66
N LEU A 311 -6.62 8.97 -17.62
CA LEU A 311 -7.07 9.51 -18.89
C LEU A 311 -7.23 8.32 -19.85
N ALA A 312 -8.46 8.04 -20.26
CA ALA A 312 -8.81 6.93 -21.16
C ALA A 312 -9.95 7.32 -22.11
#